data_AF-A0A5J9TRW9-F1
#
_entry.id   AF-A0A5J9TRW9-F1
#
_cell.length_a   1.000
_cell.length_b   1.000
_cell.length_c   1.000
_cell.angle_alpha   90.00
_cell.angle_beta   90.00
_cell.angle_gamma   90.00
#
_symmetry.space_group_name_H-M   'P 1'
#
loop_
_entity.id
_entity.type
_entity.pdbx_description
1 polymer ?
#
loop_
_entity_poly.entity_id
_entity_poly.type
_entity_poly.pdbx_seq_one_letter_code
_entity_poly.pdbx_strand_id
1 'polypeptide(L)'
;MFKISIETNHCLDHLGRGWETIVPGDHNRLPAGILGLLCKKLFPSMVPLRDGVEPALTWDHYKHVADVQDRDGRDFGTVADRVVGELWDLFRVEPEWRDRAERAAYKACPKLITDMHYEACVQAVRTYYAKKLGRKMEKKEARTIWLTKNNT
;
A
#
# COMPACT_ATOMS: atom_id res chain seq x y z
N MET A 1 -14.01 4.99 -16.68
CA MET A 1 -13.95 5.99 -15.59
C MET A 1 -14.95 5.58 -14.50
N PHE A 2 -14.49 5.15 -13.33
CA PHE A 2 -15.32 4.49 -12.28
C PHE A 2 -16.04 5.50 -11.39
N LYS A 3 -17.22 5.16 -10.87
CA LYS A 3 -17.88 5.92 -9.79
C LYS A 3 -17.97 5.04 -8.54
N ILE A 4 -17.46 5.53 -7.42
CA ILE A 4 -17.48 4.79 -6.15
C ILE A 4 -18.21 5.57 -5.06
N SER A 5 -18.90 4.84 -4.17
CA SER A 5 -19.50 5.32 -2.92
C SER A 5 -18.70 4.78 -1.74
N ILE A 6 -18.87 5.40 -0.58
CA ILE A 6 -18.35 4.90 0.69
C ILE A 6 -19.53 4.49 1.56
N GLU A 7 -19.73 3.20 1.77
CA GLU A 7 -20.79 2.70 2.64
C GLU A 7 -20.60 3.18 4.07
N THR A 8 -21.69 3.66 4.67
CA THR A 8 -21.78 4.14 6.05
C THR A 8 -21.82 3.00 7.06
N ASN A 9 -20.79 2.16 7.10
CA ASN A 9 -20.61 1.21 8.20
C ASN A 9 -19.33 1.57 8.96
N HIS A 10 -19.50 2.25 10.09
CA HIS A 10 -18.44 2.70 11.01
C HIS A 10 -17.46 1.57 11.42
N CYS A 11 -17.94 0.32 11.32
CA CYS A 11 -17.18 -0.90 11.60
C CYS A 11 -16.35 -1.45 10.42
N LEU A 12 -16.52 -0.96 9.20
CA LEU A 12 -15.74 -1.41 8.04
C LEU A 12 -14.65 -0.39 7.68
N ASP A 13 -14.87 0.87 8.05
CA ASP A 13 -13.96 2.01 7.88
C ASP A 13 -12.55 1.81 8.49
N HIS A 14 -12.38 0.90 9.45
CA HIS A 14 -11.08 0.60 10.05
C HIS A 14 -10.31 -0.55 9.37
N LEU A 15 -10.95 -1.26 8.43
CA LEU A 15 -10.34 -2.34 7.65
C LEU A 15 -10.09 -1.95 6.17
N GLY A 16 -10.42 -0.71 5.77
CA GLY A 16 -10.41 -0.32 4.36
C GLY A 16 -11.46 -1.03 3.51
N ARG A 17 -12.45 -1.66 4.15
CA ARG A 17 -13.65 -2.20 3.51
C ARG A 17 -14.74 -1.13 3.68
N GLY A 18 -15.50 -0.85 2.65
CA GLY A 18 -16.42 0.30 2.65
C GLY A 18 -16.45 1.03 1.31
N TRP A 19 -15.66 0.59 0.33
CA TRP A 19 -15.75 1.06 -1.05
C TRP A 19 -16.82 0.27 -1.79
N GLU A 20 -17.89 0.94 -2.21
CA GLU A 20 -18.91 0.39 -3.09
C GLU A 20 -18.72 0.95 -4.49
N THR A 21 -18.86 0.11 -5.52
CA THR A 21 -18.81 0.57 -6.91
C THR A 21 -20.22 0.92 -7.36
N ILE A 22 -20.49 2.20 -7.58
CA ILE A 22 -21.79 2.71 -8.06
C ILE A 22 -21.90 2.51 -9.58
N VAL A 23 -20.80 2.76 -10.30
CA VAL A 23 -20.73 2.56 -11.75
C VAL A 23 -19.50 1.73 -12.06
N PRO A 24 -19.66 0.51 -12.61
CA PRO A 24 -18.55 -0.32 -13.03
C PRO A 24 -17.77 0.36 -14.16
N GLY A 25 -16.46 0.12 -14.20
CA GLY A 25 -15.56 0.59 -15.26
C GLY A 25 -14.71 -0.55 -15.80
N ASP A 26 -13.59 -0.22 -16.45
CA ASP A 26 -12.82 -1.13 -17.31
C ASP A 26 -12.02 -2.23 -16.57
N HIS A 27 -12.13 -2.33 -15.24
CA HIS A 27 -11.42 -3.28 -14.38
C HIS A 27 -12.17 -3.55 -13.08
N ASN A 28 -12.08 -4.77 -12.54
CA ASN A 28 -12.77 -5.15 -11.30
C ASN A 28 -11.95 -4.88 -10.02
N ARG A 29 -10.88 -4.08 -10.09
CA ARG A 29 -10.04 -3.79 -8.92
C ARG A 29 -10.68 -2.75 -8.02
N LEU A 30 -10.79 -3.09 -6.74
CA LEU A 30 -11.24 -2.18 -5.68
C LEU A 30 -10.17 -1.12 -5.36
N PRO A 31 -10.55 0.08 -4.86
CA PRO A 31 -9.62 1.15 -4.50
C PRO A 31 -8.48 0.70 -3.58
N ALA A 32 -8.78 -0.09 -2.54
CA ALA A 32 -7.76 -0.62 -1.63
C ALA A 32 -6.72 -1.50 -2.33
N GLY A 33 -7.13 -2.28 -3.34
CA GLY A 33 -6.22 -3.09 -4.13
C GLY A 33 -5.30 -2.25 -5.01
N ILE A 34 -5.82 -1.16 -5.58
CA ILE A 34 -5.03 -0.18 -6.34
C ILE A 34 -4.07 0.58 -5.42
N LEU A 35 -4.53 1.05 -4.26
CA LEU A 35 -3.69 1.71 -3.26
C LEU A 35 -2.50 0.83 -2.85
N GLY A 36 -2.71 -0.47 -2.64
CA GLY A 36 -1.60 -1.39 -2.35
C GLY A 36 -0.58 -1.48 -3.48
N LEU A 37 -1.03 -1.44 -4.74
CA LEU A 37 -0.13 -1.39 -5.90
C LEU A 37 0.61 -0.06 -6.01
N LEU A 38 -0.06 1.06 -5.73
CA LEU A 38 0.55 2.39 -5.72
C LEU A 38 1.60 2.52 -4.63
N CYS A 39 1.31 2.04 -3.41
CA CYS A 39 2.30 1.97 -2.32
C CYS A 39 3.55 1.21 -2.76
N LYS A 40 3.39 0.06 -3.44
CA LYS A 40 4.52 -0.71 -3.96
C LYS A 40 5.29 0.02 -5.06
N LYS A 41 4.58 0.65 -6.01
CA LYS A 41 5.16 1.36 -7.15
C LYS A 41 5.97 2.58 -6.70
N LEU A 42 5.44 3.30 -5.71
CA LEU A 42 5.99 4.56 -5.21
C LEU A 42 6.85 4.36 -3.96
N PHE A 43 7.31 3.13 -3.68
CA PHE A 43 8.09 2.83 -2.48
C PHE A 43 9.27 3.80 -2.33
N PRO A 44 9.35 4.60 -1.24
CA PRO A 44 10.37 5.64 -1.05
C PRO A 44 11.81 5.12 -0.89
N SER A 45 12.05 3.82 -1.02
CA SER A 45 13.36 3.19 -0.80
C SER A 45 13.85 3.37 0.65
N MET A 46 15.12 3.66 0.82
CA MET A 46 15.79 3.93 2.09
C MET A 46 15.60 5.41 2.47
N VAL A 47 15.03 5.66 3.65
CA VAL A 47 14.67 6.99 4.14
C VAL A 47 15.65 7.42 5.23
N PRO A 48 16.20 8.64 5.17
CA PRO A 48 17.03 9.18 6.24
C PRO A 48 16.16 9.56 7.44
N LEU A 49 16.47 8.98 8.61
CA LEU A 49 15.95 9.38 9.91
C LEU A 49 17.06 10.00 10.75
N ARG A 50 16.68 10.56 11.90
CA ARG A 50 17.60 11.19 12.85
C ARG A 50 18.78 10.30 13.26
N ASP A 51 18.54 8.98 13.38
CA ASP A 51 19.50 8.02 13.92
C ASP A 51 20.06 7.04 12.86
N GLY A 52 19.83 7.30 11.57
CA GLY A 52 20.35 6.45 10.49
C GLY A 52 19.48 6.43 9.24
N VAL A 53 19.72 5.44 8.38
CA VAL A 53 18.92 5.22 7.18
C VAL A 53 18.16 3.91 7.33
N GLU A 54 16.85 3.93 7.16
CA GLU A 54 16.01 2.74 7.29
C GLU A 54 15.06 2.57 6.09
N PRO A 55 14.61 1.35 5.78
CA PRO A 55 13.65 1.15 4.70
C PRO A 55 12.30 1.83 5.02
N ALA A 56 11.60 2.31 3.99
CA ALA A 56 10.28 2.94 4.09
C ALA A 56 9.14 1.97 4.47
N LEU A 57 9.21 1.33 5.64
CA LEU A 57 8.29 0.26 6.06
C LEU A 57 6.98 0.78 6.68
N THR A 58 6.83 2.09 6.91
CA THR A 58 5.68 2.68 7.58
C THR A 58 5.03 3.75 6.71
N TRP A 59 3.74 4.01 6.93
CA TRP A 59 3.05 5.13 6.27
C TRP A 59 3.63 6.49 6.66
N ASP A 60 4.17 6.62 7.87
CA ASP A 60 4.84 7.85 8.29
C ASP A 60 6.05 8.15 7.39
N HIS A 61 6.80 7.15 6.93
CA HIS A 61 7.91 7.38 6.00
C HIS A 61 7.43 7.99 4.68
N TYR A 62 6.26 7.56 4.17
CA TYR A 62 5.68 8.10 2.95
C TYR A 62 5.24 9.56 3.10
N LYS A 63 4.76 9.95 4.29
CA LYS A 63 4.33 11.33 4.58
C LYS A 63 5.51 12.30 4.74
N HIS A 64 6.70 11.80 5.09
CA HIS A 64 7.87 12.67 5.32
C HIS A 64 8.76 12.81 4.08
N VAL A 65 8.74 11.84 3.18
CA VAL A 65 9.56 11.89 1.96
C VAL A 65 8.88 12.77 0.92
N ALA A 66 9.61 13.79 0.46
CA ALA A 66 9.19 14.63 -0.65
C ALA A 66 8.98 13.80 -1.91
N ASP A 67 7.92 14.08 -2.66
CA ASP A 67 7.71 13.45 -3.96
C ASP A 67 8.74 13.94 -5.00
N VAL A 68 9.05 13.09 -5.97
CA VAL A 68 9.84 13.45 -7.15
C VAL A 68 8.87 13.66 -8.30
N GLN A 69 8.96 14.83 -8.96
CA GLN A 69 8.09 15.19 -10.08
C GLN A 69 7.82 14.01 -11.02
N ASP A 70 6.54 13.76 -11.27
CA ASP A 70 6.13 12.73 -12.21
C ASP A 70 6.35 13.15 -13.68
N ARG A 71 6.06 12.24 -14.61
CA ARG A 71 6.20 12.52 -16.05
C ARG A 71 5.31 13.68 -16.51
N ASP A 72 4.21 13.90 -15.81
CA ASP A 72 3.22 14.93 -16.11
C ASP A 72 3.52 16.25 -15.38
N GLY A 73 4.63 16.30 -14.63
CA GLY A 73 5.09 17.47 -13.88
C GLY A 73 4.21 17.82 -12.68
N ARG A 74 3.36 16.91 -12.20
CA ARG A 74 2.51 17.15 -11.04
C ARG A 74 3.36 17.20 -9.78
N ASP A 75 3.04 18.16 -8.92
CA ASP A 75 3.63 18.30 -7.59
C ASP A 75 2.61 17.87 -6.55
N PHE A 76 2.89 16.76 -5.87
CA PHE A 76 2.08 16.24 -4.78
C PHE A 76 2.62 16.64 -3.40
N GLY A 77 3.81 17.25 -3.31
CA GLY A 77 4.48 17.54 -2.05
C GLY A 77 5.14 16.30 -1.42
N THR A 78 4.37 15.24 -1.13
CA THR A 78 4.89 14.01 -0.50
C THR A 78 4.53 12.75 -1.27
N VAL A 79 5.29 11.67 -1.05
CA VAL A 79 4.98 10.37 -1.65
C VAL A 79 3.62 9.83 -1.18
N ALA A 80 3.24 10.08 0.06
CA ALA A 80 1.91 9.71 0.59
C ALA A 80 0.78 10.39 -0.21
N ASP A 81 0.94 11.69 -0.46
CA ASP A 81 -0.05 12.48 -1.19
C ASP A 81 -0.13 12.03 -2.64
N ARG A 82 0.99 11.64 -3.25
CA ARG A 82 0.99 11.05 -4.59
C ARG A 82 0.30 9.69 -4.64
N VAL A 83 0.50 8.81 -3.66
CA VAL A 83 -0.18 7.50 -3.60
C VAL A 83 -1.70 7.69 -3.63
N VAL A 84 -2.22 8.66 -2.88
CA VAL A 84 -3.66 8.95 -2.86
C VAL A 84 -4.09 9.76 -4.09
N GLY A 85 -3.23 10.66 -4.58
CA GLY A 85 -3.47 11.45 -5.79
C GLY A 85 -3.63 10.59 -7.05
N GLU A 86 -2.69 9.68 -7.30
CA GLU A 86 -2.75 8.75 -8.45
C GLU A 86 -3.93 7.77 -8.36
N LEU A 87 -4.52 7.56 -7.17
CA LEU A 87 -5.77 6.79 -7.06
C LEU A 87 -6.91 7.48 -7.83
N TRP A 88 -6.98 8.80 -7.78
CA TRP A 88 -8.07 9.58 -8.37
C TRP A 88 -7.94 9.74 -9.89
N ASP A 89 -6.80 9.39 -10.48
CA ASP A 89 -6.67 9.21 -11.93
C ASP A 89 -7.50 8.02 -12.43
N LEU A 90 -7.81 7.07 -11.53
CA LEU A 90 -8.55 5.84 -11.85
C LEU A 90 -10.00 5.91 -11.38
N PHE A 91 -10.30 6.56 -10.26
CA PHE A 91 -11.64 6.59 -9.68
C PHE A 91 -12.22 8.01 -9.61
N ARG A 92 -13.52 8.15 -9.90
CA ARG A 92 -14.31 9.34 -9.57
C ARG A 92 -15.17 9.10 -8.34
N VAL A 93 -15.29 10.17 -7.58
CA VAL A 93 -16.17 10.29 -6.41
C VAL A 93 -16.96 11.57 -6.61
N GLU A 94 -18.24 11.56 -6.23
CA GLU A 94 -19.03 12.79 -6.26
C GLU A 94 -18.43 13.84 -5.31
N PRO A 95 -18.46 15.14 -5.67
CA PRO A 95 -17.75 16.17 -4.93
C PRO A 95 -18.05 16.18 -3.43
N GLU A 96 -19.30 15.94 -3.03
CA GLU A 96 -19.72 15.93 -1.62
C GLU A 96 -19.14 14.79 -0.79
N TRP A 97 -18.65 13.72 -1.44
CA TRP A 97 -18.01 12.58 -0.78
C TRP A 97 -16.48 12.59 -0.91
N ARG A 98 -15.90 13.54 -1.66
CA ARG A 98 -14.46 13.56 -1.99
C ARG A 98 -13.59 13.55 -0.74
N ASP A 99 -13.85 14.43 0.22
CA ASP A 99 -13.06 14.52 1.45
C ASP A 99 -13.13 13.23 2.28
N ARG A 100 -14.29 12.57 2.29
CA ARG A 100 -14.45 11.29 2.97
C ARG A 100 -13.66 10.19 2.28
N ALA A 101 -13.67 10.17 0.95
CA ALA A 101 -12.91 9.23 0.14
C ALA A 101 -11.41 9.40 0.35
N GLU A 102 -10.95 10.65 0.40
CA GLU A 102 -9.57 10.96 0.70
C GLU A 102 -9.16 10.42 2.07
N ARG A 103 -9.92 10.75 3.13
CA ARG A 103 -9.68 10.21 4.48
C ARG A 103 -9.67 8.69 4.51
N ALA A 104 -10.58 8.04 3.79
CA ALA A 104 -10.63 6.58 3.72
C ALA A 104 -9.41 5.98 3.01
N ALA A 105 -8.93 6.62 1.94
CA ALA A 105 -7.72 6.21 1.22
C ALA A 105 -6.47 6.33 2.11
N TYR A 106 -6.28 7.48 2.75
CA TYR A 106 -5.18 7.68 3.71
C TYR A 106 -5.22 6.67 4.86
N LYS A 107 -6.41 6.39 5.40
CA LYS A 107 -6.58 5.46 6.52
C LYS A 107 -6.30 4.00 6.13
N ALA A 108 -6.51 3.63 4.87
CA ALA A 108 -6.23 2.28 4.39
C ALA A 108 -4.72 1.99 4.20
N CYS A 109 -3.94 3.01 3.82
CA CYS A 109 -2.53 2.85 3.44
C CYS A 109 -1.61 2.22 4.50
N PRO A 110 -1.68 2.59 5.81
CA PRO A 110 -0.84 1.97 6.84
C PRO A 110 -0.95 0.45 6.90
N LYS A 111 -2.18 -0.07 6.83
CA LYS A 111 -2.43 -1.51 6.84
C LYS A 111 -1.92 -2.17 5.56
N LEU A 112 -2.15 -1.56 4.40
CA LEU A 112 -1.71 -2.09 3.11
C LEU A 112 -0.18 -2.21 3.05
N ILE A 113 0.55 -1.21 3.56
CA ILE A 113 2.01 -1.22 3.64
C ILE A 113 2.50 -2.33 4.58
N THR A 114 1.88 -2.44 5.76
CA THR A 114 2.23 -3.46 6.75
C THR A 114 2.01 -4.87 6.18
N ASP A 115 0.84 -5.13 5.59
CA ASP A 115 0.48 -6.41 4.98
C ASP A 115 1.42 -6.72 3.80
N MET A 116 1.79 -5.72 2.99
CA MET A 116 2.73 -5.86 1.88
C MET A 116 4.12 -6.31 2.34
N HIS A 117 4.70 -5.65 3.35
CA HIS A 117 6.02 -6.00 3.88
C HIS A 117 6.02 -7.35 4.59
N TYR A 118 4.97 -7.64 5.36
CA TYR A 118 4.78 -8.95 5.97
C TYR A 118 4.77 -10.06 4.91
N GLU A 119 4.00 -9.90 3.84
CA GLU A 119 3.95 -10.87 2.74
C GLU A 119 5.28 -10.97 1.98
N ALA A 120 6.00 -9.87 1.81
CA ALA A 120 7.34 -9.88 1.22
C ALA A 120 8.33 -10.71 2.06
N CYS A 121 8.32 -10.56 3.40
CA CYS A 121 9.14 -11.36 4.31
C CYS A 121 8.81 -12.85 4.21
N VAL A 122 7.52 -13.21 4.19
CA VAL A 122 7.07 -14.59 4.03
C VAL A 122 7.55 -15.19 2.69
N GLN A 123 7.48 -14.44 1.59
CA GLN A 123 8.00 -14.91 0.30
C GLN A 123 9.53 -15.02 0.28
N ALA A 124 10.24 -14.13 0.97
CA ALA A 124 11.70 -14.18 1.09
C ALA A 124 12.14 -15.48 1.80
N VAL A 125 11.49 -15.82 2.93
CA VAL A 125 11.69 -17.10 3.63
C VAL A 125 11.49 -18.28 2.68
N ARG A 126 10.33 -18.35 2.01
CA ARG A 126 10.03 -19.45 1.08
C ARG A 126 11.05 -19.55 -0.05
N THR A 127 11.47 -18.41 -0.59
CA THR A 127 12.45 -18.34 -1.67
C THR A 127 13.82 -18.84 -1.20
N TYR A 128 14.26 -18.42 -0.01
CA TYR A 128 15.51 -18.86 0.58
C TYR A 128 15.53 -20.37 0.80
N TYR A 129 14.52 -20.92 1.49
CA TYR A 129 14.44 -22.36 1.75
C TYR A 129 14.37 -23.18 0.45
N ALA A 130 13.59 -22.73 -0.53
CA ALA A 130 13.48 -23.44 -1.81
C ALA A 130 14.78 -23.39 -2.63
N LYS A 131 15.42 -22.22 -2.73
CA LYS A 131 16.57 -22.01 -3.63
C LYS A 131 17.92 -22.35 -2.99
N LYS A 132 18.08 -22.14 -1.68
CA LYS A 132 19.35 -22.36 -0.97
C LYS A 132 19.40 -23.69 -0.25
N LEU A 133 18.29 -24.12 0.35
CA LEU A 133 18.23 -25.37 1.11
C LEU A 133 17.54 -26.51 0.34
N GLY A 134 17.04 -26.25 -0.87
CA GLY A 134 16.36 -27.26 -1.70
C GLY A 134 15.02 -27.74 -1.13
N ARG A 135 14.50 -27.08 -0.08
CA ARG A 135 13.28 -27.49 0.63
C ARG A 135 12.14 -26.53 0.28
N LYS A 136 11.10 -27.05 -0.37
CA LYS A 136 9.86 -26.30 -0.55
C LYS A 136 9.15 -26.16 0.80
N MET A 137 8.63 -24.97 1.05
CA MET A 137 7.97 -24.61 2.30
C MET A 137 6.59 -24.01 2.03
N GLU A 138 5.62 -24.43 2.82
CA GLU A 138 4.28 -23.86 2.79
C GLU A 138 4.25 -22.46 3.41
N LYS A 139 3.27 -21.66 3.00
CA LYS A 139 3.12 -20.28 3.50
C LYS A 139 2.89 -20.24 5.02
N LYS A 140 2.16 -21.21 5.58
CA LYS A 140 1.87 -21.27 7.02
C LYS A 140 3.14 -21.49 7.84
N GLU A 141 4.03 -22.35 7.38
CA GLU A 141 5.33 -22.60 8.01
C GLU A 141 6.26 -21.39 7.85
N ALA A 142 6.30 -20.77 6.67
CA ALA A 142 7.17 -19.61 6.44
C ALA A 142 6.82 -18.39 7.32
N ARG A 143 5.56 -18.25 7.74
CA ARG A 143 5.09 -17.17 8.63
C ARG A 143 5.68 -17.23 10.04
N THR A 144 6.20 -18.38 10.46
CA THR A 144 6.77 -18.56 11.80
C THR A 144 8.29 -18.39 11.83
N ILE A 145 8.91 -18.07 10.70
CA ILE A 145 10.37 -18.01 10.56
C ILE A 145 10.80 -16.58 10.28
N TRP A 146 11.78 -16.12 11.06
CA TRP A 146 12.49 -14.87 10.82
C TRP A 146 13.89 -15.17 10.30
N LEU A 147 14.19 -14.72 9.08
CA LEU A 147 15.55 -14.79 8.54
C LEU A 147 16.44 -13.81 9.30
N THR A 148 17.54 -14.31 9.84
CA THR A 148 18.56 -13.60 10.60
C THR A 148 19.93 -14.07 10.11
N LYS A 149 21.00 -13.33 10.41
CA LYS A 149 22.36 -13.70 10.01
C LYS A 149 22.78 -15.12 10.46
N ASN A 150 22.16 -15.66 11.52
CA ASN A 150 22.48 -16.97 12.08
C ASN A 150 21.72 -18.13 11.41
N ASN A 151 20.73 -17.84 10.56
CA ASN A 151 19.94 -18.86 9.83
C ASN A 151 19.78 -18.55 8.33
N THR A 152 20.51 -17.56 7.82
CA THR A 152 20.77 -17.27 6.39
C THR A 152 22.18 -17.67 6.01
#